data_AF-A0A816GGH1-F1
#
_entry.id   AF-A0A816GGH1-F1
#
_cell.length_a   1.000
_cell.length_b   1.000
_cell.length_c   1.000
_cell.angle_alpha   90.00
_cell.angle_beta   90.00
_cell.angle_gamma   90.00
#
_symmetry.space_group_name_H-M   'P 1'
#
loop_
_entity.id
_entity.type
_entity.pdbx_description
1 polymer ?
#
loop_
_entity_poly.entity_id
_entity_poly.type
_entity_poly.pdbx_seq_one_letter_code
_entity_poly.pdbx_strand_id
1 'polypeptide(L)'
;NLTCSTDNCILQFSSTELVDRVVIREDLRSSTGASIRQWSIDGFMMWGDCMNCWIEIPSAKGRSVGSKRIVLFGEAVLVQAIRLNIYKAVGDRSSLAQFDAYLCQQ
;
A
#
# COMPACT_ATOMS: atom_id res chain seq x y z
N ASN A 1 7.20 10.27 3.11
CA ASN A 1 7.09 10.13 4.58
C ASN A 1 6.19 8.92 4.86
N LEU A 2 6.65 7.94 5.65
CA LEU A 2 5.94 6.67 5.88
C LEU A 2 5.48 6.60 7.34
N THR A 3 4.17 6.44 7.54
CA THR A 3 3.56 6.24 8.86
C THR A 3 2.81 4.92 8.88
N CYS A 4 3.04 4.08 9.88
CA CYS A 4 2.39 2.77 10.00
C CYS A 4 1.69 2.59 11.35
N SER A 5 0.56 1.90 11.29
CA SER A 5 -0.22 1.38 12.41
C SER A 5 -0.47 -0.12 12.21
N THR A 6 -1.26 -0.74 13.08
CA THR A 6 -1.68 -2.15 12.91
C THR A 6 -2.54 -2.37 11.66
N ASP A 7 -3.35 -1.36 11.31
CA ASP A 7 -4.43 -1.51 10.36
C ASP A 7 -4.09 -0.90 9.00
N ASN A 8 -3.11 0.02 8.97
CA ASN A 8 -2.66 0.64 7.73
C ASN A 8 -1.24 1.19 7.78
N CYS A 9 -0.68 1.39 6.60
CA CYS A 9 0.52 2.18 6.37
C CYS A 9 0.26 3.22 5.30
N ILE A 10 0.67 4.46 5.56
CA ILE A 10 0.47 5.61 4.69
C ILE A 10 1.83 6.13 4.23
N LEU A 11 2.04 6.10 2.92
CA LEU A 11 3.16 6.73 2.24
C LEU A 11 2.69 8.08 1.66
N GLN A 12 3.09 9.17 2.32
CA GLN A 12 2.81 10.54 1.90
C GLN A 12 3.94 11.08 1.01
N PHE A 13 3.60 11.68 -0.13
CA PHE A 13 4.54 12.37 -1.00
C PHE A 13 4.63 13.87 -0.69
N SER A 14 5.71 14.52 -1.10
CA SER A 14 5.89 15.99 -0.95
C SER A 14 5.04 16.81 -1.92
N SER A 15 4.65 16.18 -3.02
CA SER A 15 3.90 16.73 -4.15
C SER A 15 2.97 15.64 -4.68
N THR A 16 2.06 16.01 -5.57
CA THR A 16 1.30 15.01 -6.31
C THR A 16 2.25 14.26 -7.25
N GLU A 17 2.26 12.92 -7.16
CA GLU A 17 3.13 12.03 -7.92
C GLU A 17 2.29 11.10 -8.81
N LEU A 18 2.84 10.73 -9.97
CA LEU A 18 2.29 9.68 -10.81
C LEU A 18 2.89 8.33 -10.38
N VAL A 19 2.05 7.31 -10.14
CA VAL A 19 2.48 6.00 -9.59
C VAL A 19 1.81 4.87 -10.36
N ASP A 20 2.56 3.85 -10.78
CA ASP A 20 2.01 2.66 -11.48
C ASP A 20 2.08 1.37 -10.64
N ARG A 21 2.81 1.39 -9.53
CA ARG A 21 3.03 0.22 -8.69
C ARG A 21 3.35 0.53 -7.24
N VAL A 22 3.14 -0.48 -6.39
CA VAL A 22 3.69 -0.52 -5.03
C VAL A 22 4.51 -1.78 -4.79
N VAL A 23 5.46 -1.65 -3.85
CA VAL A 23 6.23 -2.76 -3.30
C VAL A 23 5.94 -2.87 -1.82
N ILE A 24 5.53 -4.05 -1.38
CA ILE A 24 5.22 -4.35 0.02
C ILE A 24 6.10 -5.52 0.46
N ARG A 25 6.74 -5.40 1.62
CA ARG A 25 7.46 -6.51 2.28
C ARG A 25 7.09 -6.58 3.75
N GLU A 26 6.71 -7.78 4.20
CA GLU A 26 6.53 -8.06 5.62
C GLU A 26 7.89 -8.26 6.30
N ASP A 27 7.99 -7.88 7.57
CA ASP A 27 9.12 -8.25 8.42
C ASP A 27 8.95 -9.68 8.95
N LEU A 28 9.63 -10.60 8.28
CA LEU A 28 9.59 -12.02 8.61
C LEU A 28 10.41 -12.39 9.85
N ARG A 29 11.16 -11.44 10.45
CA ARG A 29 11.89 -11.68 11.70
C ARG A 29 10.98 -11.62 12.92
N SER A 30 9.72 -11.19 12.74
CA SER A 30 8.70 -11.24 13.77
C SER A 30 8.41 -12.69 14.18
N SER A 31 7.98 -12.90 15.42
CA SER A 31 7.65 -14.24 15.94
C SER A 31 6.49 -14.93 15.19
N THR A 32 5.70 -14.18 14.43
CA THR A 32 4.55 -14.66 13.66
C THR A 32 4.87 -14.85 12.17
N GLY A 33 6.08 -14.50 11.71
CA GLY A 33 6.48 -14.56 10.31
C GLY A 33 5.64 -13.64 9.42
N ALA A 34 5.22 -14.14 8.26
CA ALA A 34 4.28 -13.42 7.40
C ALA A 34 2.88 -13.44 8.04
N SER A 35 2.39 -12.28 8.48
CA SER A 35 1.16 -12.13 9.25
C SER A 35 -0.03 -11.68 8.40
N ILE A 36 0.18 -10.88 7.35
CA ILE A 36 -0.89 -10.27 6.56
C ILE A 36 -1.67 -11.35 5.79
N ARG A 37 -3.01 -11.30 5.89
CA ARG A 37 -3.95 -12.26 5.29
C ARG A 37 -5.01 -11.63 4.38
N GLN A 38 -5.18 -10.31 4.45
CA GLN A 38 -6.05 -9.59 3.53
C GLN A 38 -5.67 -8.11 3.54
N TRP A 39 -5.51 -7.53 2.36
CA TRP A 39 -5.08 -6.15 2.20
C TRP A 39 -5.56 -5.53 0.88
N SER A 40 -5.58 -4.20 0.82
CA SER A 40 -5.81 -3.39 -0.39
C SER A 40 -4.92 -2.14 -0.38
N ILE A 41 -4.88 -1.45 -1.52
CA ILE A 41 -4.22 -0.16 -1.67
C ILE A 41 -5.25 0.90 -2.05
N ASP A 42 -5.19 2.03 -1.35
CA ASP A 42 -5.90 3.24 -1.74
C ASP A 42 -4.92 4.31 -2.20
N GLY A 43 -5.35 5.14 -3.15
CA GLY A 43 -4.69 6.40 -3.50
C GLY A 43 -5.43 7.58 -2.88
N PHE A 44 -4.70 8.55 -2.34
CA PHE A 44 -5.23 9.86 -1.97
C PHE A 44 -5.17 10.78 -3.19
N MET A 45 -6.30 10.96 -3.85
CA MET A 45 -6.38 11.59 -5.17
C MET A 45 -7.65 12.40 -5.36
N MET A 46 -7.71 13.10 -6.49
CA MET A 46 -8.94 13.69 -7.01
C MET A 46 -9.61 12.68 -7.93
N TRP A 47 -10.88 12.35 -7.68
CA TRP A 47 -11.65 11.45 -8.54
C TRP A 47 -13.10 11.94 -8.64
N GLY A 48 -13.51 12.34 -9.85
CA GLY A 48 -14.81 12.99 -10.06
C GLY A 48 -14.95 14.23 -9.16
N ASP A 49 -16.05 14.28 -8.40
CA ASP A 49 -16.34 15.39 -7.47
C ASP A 49 -15.61 15.26 -6.11
N CYS A 50 -14.89 14.16 -5.88
CA CYS A 50 -14.16 13.93 -4.64
C CYS A 50 -12.78 14.59 -4.71
N MET A 51 -12.62 15.72 -4.04
CA MET A 51 -11.31 16.34 -3.83
C MET A 51 -10.64 15.76 -2.58
N ASN A 52 -9.43 15.21 -2.74
CA ASN A 52 -8.59 14.70 -1.65
C ASN A 52 -9.25 13.54 -0.88
N CYS A 53 -9.56 12.47 -1.60
CA CYS A 53 -10.24 11.30 -1.06
C CYS A 53 -9.36 10.06 -1.18
N TRP A 54 -9.48 9.17 -0.18
CA TRP A 54 -8.94 7.83 -0.28
C TRP A 54 -9.86 6.99 -1.17
N ILE A 55 -9.33 6.55 -2.31
CA ILE A 55 -10.05 5.75 -3.29
C ILE A 55 -9.29 4.43 -3.46
N GLU A 56 -9.98 3.29 -3.28
CA GLU A 56 -9.40 1.96 -3.51
C GLU A 56 -8.97 1.85 -4.98
N ILE A 57 -7.73 1.39 -5.20
CA ILE A 57 -7.23 1.01 -6.51
C ILE A 57 -7.69 -0.44 -6.77
N PRO A 58 -8.67 -0.69 -7.67
CA PRO A 58 -9.37 -1.98 -7.71
C PRO A 58 -8.49 -3.20 -8.01
N SER A 59 -7.41 -2.98 -8.75
CA SER A 59 -6.40 -3.99 -9.12
C SER A 59 -5.43 -4.31 -7.98
N ALA A 60 -5.38 -3.49 -6.94
CA ALA A 60 -4.31 -3.51 -5.94
C ALA A 60 -4.78 -4.08 -4.59
N LYS A 61 -5.17 -5.35 -4.58
CA LYS A 61 -5.57 -6.08 -3.37
C LYS A 61 -5.09 -7.52 -3.36
N GLY A 62 -5.05 -8.14 -2.17
CA GLY A 62 -4.52 -9.50 -2.03
C GLY A 62 -4.83 -10.18 -0.71
N ARG A 63 -4.47 -11.46 -0.65
CA ARG A 63 -4.63 -12.34 0.54
C ARG A 63 -3.34 -12.60 1.30
N SER A 64 -2.18 -12.29 0.75
CA SER A 64 -0.91 -12.38 1.46
C SER A 64 0.09 -11.44 0.81
N VAL A 65 1.09 -10.99 1.57
CA VAL A 65 2.25 -10.27 1.03
C VAL A 65 3.44 -11.22 0.97
N GLY A 66 3.70 -11.97 2.04
CA GLY A 66 4.86 -12.84 2.16
C GLY A 66 6.17 -12.04 2.26
N SER A 67 7.26 -12.57 1.72
CA SER A 67 8.56 -11.88 1.72
C SER A 67 8.57 -10.60 0.88
N LYS A 68 7.84 -10.60 -0.25
CA LYS A 68 7.72 -9.45 -1.15
C LYS A 68 6.49 -9.60 -2.03
N ARG A 69 5.74 -8.52 -2.18
CA ARG A 69 4.72 -8.34 -3.22
C ARG A 69 5.02 -7.08 -4.02
N ILE A 70 4.94 -7.20 -5.35
CA ILE A 70 4.90 -6.07 -6.27
C ILE A 70 3.51 -6.08 -6.90
N VAL A 71 2.85 -4.93 -6.89
CA VAL A 71 1.46 -4.80 -7.33
C VAL A 71 1.41 -3.72 -8.39
N LEU A 72 0.96 -4.08 -9.58
CA LEU A 72 0.79 -3.15 -10.70
C LEU A 72 -0.66 -2.66 -10.71
N PHE A 73 -0.86 -1.36 -10.90
CA PHE A 73 -2.19 -0.76 -10.88
C PHE A 73 -2.96 -0.93 -12.19
N GLY A 74 -2.28 -1.38 -13.25
CA GLY A 74 -2.82 -1.45 -14.61
C GLY A 74 -2.58 -0.14 -15.34
N GLU A 75 -3.11 0.96 -14.79
CA GLU A 75 -2.85 2.33 -15.23
C GLU A 75 -2.17 3.12 -14.11
N ALA A 76 -1.32 4.07 -14.49
CA ALA A 76 -0.69 4.96 -13.53
C ALA A 76 -1.70 5.96 -12.97
N VAL A 77 -1.65 6.19 -11.66
CA VAL A 77 -2.57 7.08 -10.94
C VAL A 77 -1.83 8.27 -10.37
N LEU A 78 -2.49 9.43 -10.41
CA LEU A 78 -1.94 10.69 -9.91
C LEU A 78 -2.40 10.90 -8.45
N VAL A 79 -1.48 10.81 -7.49
CA VAL A 79 -1.77 10.68 -6.05
C VAL A 79 -0.89 11.57 -5.19
N GLN A 80 -1.39 12.05 -4.05
CA GLN A 80 -0.60 12.76 -3.04
C GLN A 80 -0.12 11.82 -1.92
N ALA A 81 -0.79 10.68 -1.76
CA ALA A 81 -0.40 9.64 -0.84
C ALA A 81 -0.92 8.27 -1.30
N ILE A 82 -0.29 7.21 -0.82
CA ILE A 82 -0.72 5.82 -1.00
C ILE A 82 -0.94 5.20 0.37
N ARG A 83 -2.04 4.47 0.56
CA ARG A 83 -2.35 3.76 1.80
C ARG A 83 -2.48 2.27 1.55
N LEU A 84 -1.71 1.48 2.28
CA LEU A 84 -1.96 0.05 2.45
C LEU A 84 -2.96 -0.14 3.58
N ASN A 85 -4.09 -0.77 3.30
CA ASN A 85 -5.05 -1.23 4.32
C ASN A 85 -4.80 -2.70 4.62
N ILE A 86 -4.78 -3.07 5.90
CA ILE A 86 -4.62 -4.43 6.40
C ILE A 86 -5.92 -4.84 7.09
N TYR A 87 -6.76 -5.59 6.37
CA TYR A 87 -8.06 -6.02 6.89
C TYR A 87 -7.99 -7.25 7.78
N LYS A 88 -6.97 -8.08 7.58
CA LYS A 88 -6.77 -9.31 8.35
C LYS A 88 -5.30 -9.61 8.50
N ALA A 89 -4.88 -9.90 9.73
CA ALA A 89 -3.55 -10.37 10.08
C ALA A 89 -3.63 -11.56 11.04
N VAL A 90 -2.55 -12.34 11.14
CA VAL A 90 -2.36 -13.37 12.16
C VAL A 90 -1.43 -12.84 13.24
N GLY A 91 -1.87 -12.93 14.49
CA GLY A 91 -1.15 -12.37 15.63
C GLY A 91 -1.41 -10.88 15.85
N ASP A 92 -0.79 -10.33 16.87
CA ASP A 92 -1.18 -9.02 17.40
C ASP A 92 -0.65 -7.83 16.61
N ARG A 93 0.36 -8.03 15.74
CA ARG A 93 0.93 -6.97 14.90
C ARG A 93 1.43 -7.49 13.57
N SER A 94 1.06 -6.80 12.49
CA SER A 94 1.75 -6.87 11.21
C SER A 94 2.88 -5.86 11.20
N SER A 95 4.09 -6.31 10.84
CA SER A 95 5.25 -5.44 10.68
C SER A 95 5.65 -5.43 9.21
N LEU A 96 5.91 -4.24 8.66
CA LEU A 96 6.43 -4.08 7.30
C LEU A 96 7.92 -3.76 7.36
N ALA A 97 8.70 -4.49 6.57
CA ALA A 97 10.08 -4.15 6.29
C ALA A 97 10.20 -3.08 5.17
N GLN A 98 9.20 -3.01 4.28
CA GLN A 98 9.20 -2.07 3.16
C GLN A 98 7.77 -1.76 2.71
N PHE A 99 7.48 -0.48 2.46
CA PHE A 99 6.30 -0.04 1.73
C PHE A 99 6.63 1.19 0.87
N ASP A 100 6.76 0.97 -0.43
CA ASP A 100 7.17 2.00 -1.39
C ASP A 100 6.23 2.03 -2.60
N ALA A 101 6.21 3.17 -3.29
CA ALA A 101 5.48 3.41 -4.52
C ALA A 101 6.44 3.92 -5.61
N TYR A 102 6.20 3.52 -6.86
CA TYR A 102 7.08 3.86 -7.99
C TYR A 102 6.27 4.19 -9.24
N LEU A 103 6.92 4.91 -10.15
CA LEU A 103 6.59 4.95 -11.58
C LEU A 103 7.74 4.30 -12.34
N CYS A 104 7.45 3.30 -13.17
CA CYS A 104 8.47 2.80 -14.09
C CYS A 104 8.67 3.81 -15.23
N GLN A 105 9.81 4.48 -15.25
CA GLN A 105 10.26 5.23 -16.42
C GLN A 105 10.86 4.22 -17.41
N GLN A 106 10.34 4.17 -18.63
CA GLN A 106 10.90 3.37 -19.73
C GLN A 106 12.07 4.11 -20.37
#